data_AF-A0A1K2II01-F1
#
_entry.id   AF-A0A1K2II01-F1
#
_cell.length_a   1.000
_cell.length_b   1.000
_cell.length_c   1.000
_cell.angle_alpha   90.00
_cell.angle_beta   90.00
_cell.angle_gamma   90.00
#
_symmetry.space_group_name_H-M   'P 1'
#
loop_
_entity.id
_entity.type
_entity.pdbx_description
1 polymer ?
#
loop_
_entity_poly.entity_id
_entity_poly.type
_entity_poly.pdbx_seq_one_letter_code
_entity_poly.pdbx_strand_id
1 'polypeptide(L)'
;MLFPLYINYLYLFKIKEITLNISFFITLIVVLLIIVVFVLLAYKFFIDRIIKEKNAQHEAEVLHQKRLVLENIKAQEEERKRIAVMIHDDIGNRLNILSLWLNNLDTKGDELIKKNISGQMSSLIDSARSISHSLYPVNLESVGLVLYIEELINNLANRVNISLTVSSKFEKKNIFIEVQVYRIIQEFTTNVLKHSEATRIWIYIKDNQKNLSVIISDNGQSFEYEAVKKGMGIKNIESRIKSMNALHKWKNVLNKGSRLIIKIPCNDESANQNSAN
;
A
#
# COMPACT_ATOMS: atom_id res chain seq x y z
N MET A 1 -64.47 41.54 71.80
CA MET A 1 -64.21 41.73 70.35
C MET A 1 -62.82 41.23 69.90
N LEU A 2 -61.88 40.88 70.80
CA LEU A 2 -60.48 40.51 70.44
C LEU A 2 -60.23 39.02 70.12
N PHE A 3 -61.12 38.12 70.54
CA PHE A 3 -60.97 36.66 70.35
C PHE A 3 -60.88 36.23 68.85
N PRO A 4 -61.69 36.78 67.92
CA PRO A 4 -61.60 36.44 66.50
C PRO A 4 -60.29 36.93 65.85
N LEU A 5 -59.76 38.08 66.30
CA LEU A 5 -58.47 38.62 65.84
C LEU A 5 -57.29 37.74 66.26
N TYR A 6 -57.33 37.19 67.49
CA TYR A 6 -56.29 36.28 67.98
C TYR A 6 -56.26 34.95 67.21
N ILE A 7 -57.43 34.38 66.91
CA ILE A 7 -57.53 33.18 66.07
C ILE A 7 -56.98 33.46 64.66
N ASN A 8 -57.38 34.57 64.04
CA ASN A 8 -56.87 34.94 62.71
C ASN A 8 -55.34 35.14 62.71
N TYR A 9 -54.78 35.74 63.76
CA TYR A 9 -53.33 35.88 63.94
C TYR A 9 -52.62 34.51 64.01
N LEU A 10 -53.14 33.56 64.80
CA LEU A 10 -52.63 32.19 64.88
C LEU A 10 -52.70 31.45 63.53
N TYR A 11 -53.79 31.63 62.78
CA TYR A 11 -53.93 31.06 61.44
C TYR A 11 -52.91 31.64 60.46
N LEU A 12 -52.75 32.97 60.43
CA LEU A 12 -51.77 33.64 59.57
C LEU A 12 -50.33 33.26 59.95
N PHE A 13 -50.03 33.14 61.24
CA PHE A 13 -48.72 32.67 61.73
C PHE A 13 -48.42 31.25 61.22
N LYS A 14 -49.38 30.34 61.34
CA LYS A 14 -49.23 28.94 60.89
C LYS A 14 -49.11 28.82 59.36
N ILE A 15 -49.86 29.62 58.59
CA ILE A 15 -49.72 29.69 57.14
C ILE A 15 -48.32 30.19 56.76
N LYS A 16 -47.81 31.21 57.45
CA LYS A 16 -46.46 31.75 57.22
C LYS A 16 -45.38 30.68 57.49
N GLU A 17 -45.47 29.94 58.58
CA GLU A 17 -44.55 28.81 58.86
C GLU A 17 -44.59 27.73 57.77
N ILE A 18 -45.78 27.34 57.31
CA ILE A 18 -45.94 26.33 56.25
C ILE A 18 -45.31 26.83 54.94
N THR A 19 -45.59 28.07 54.53
CA THR A 19 -45.02 28.65 53.30
C THR A 19 -43.49 28.77 53.36
N LEU A 20 -42.94 29.10 54.54
CA LEU A 20 -41.50 29.20 54.76
C LEU A 20 -40.83 27.82 54.65
N ASN A 21 -41.42 26.78 55.25
CA ASN A 21 -40.94 25.40 55.13
C ASN A 21 -40.98 24.89 53.69
N ILE A 22 -42.07 25.14 52.97
CA ILE A 22 -42.20 24.75 51.55
C ILE A 22 -41.12 25.44 50.70
N SER A 23 -40.94 26.76 50.88
CA SER A 23 -39.89 27.50 50.16
C SER A 23 -38.49 26.93 50.43
N PHE A 24 -38.21 26.57 51.69
CA PHE A 24 -36.94 25.95 52.05
C PHE A 24 -36.72 24.62 51.32
N PHE A 25 -37.70 23.71 51.32
CA PHE A 25 -37.59 22.44 50.60
C PHE A 25 -37.42 22.62 49.09
N ILE A 26 -38.13 23.58 48.47
CA ILE A 26 -37.96 23.89 47.05
C ILE A 26 -36.53 24.37 46.78
N THR A 27 -36.00 25.30 47.59
CA THR A 27 -34.62 25.76 47.41
C THR A 27 -33.60 24.64 47.56
N LEU A 28 -33.81 23.72 48.50
CA LEU A 28 -32.94 22.56 48.70
C LEU A 28 -32.94 21.62 47.48
N ILE A 29 -34.13 21.34 46.91
CA ILE A 29 -34.26 20.51 45.71
C ILE A 29 -33.58 21.17 44.51
N VAL A 30 -33.76 22.48 44.32
CA VAL A 30 -33.13 23.22 43.22
C VAL A 30 -31.60 23.18 43.34
N VAL A 31 -31.05 23.39 44.55
CA VAL A 31 -29.62 23.29 44.79
C VAL A 31 -29.10 21.89 44.51
N LEU A 32 -29.82 20.85 44.95
CA LEU A 32 -29.45 19.46 44.68
C LEU A 32 -29.43 19.17 43.17
N LEU A 33 -30.43 19.67 42.43
CA LEU A 33 -30.53 19.48 40.98
C LEU A 33 -29.37 20.17 40.25
N ILE A 34 -28.99 21.38 40.67
CA ILE A 34 -27.82 22.09 40.14
C ILE A 34 -26.54 21.28 40.39
N ILE A 35 -26.36 20.73 41.60
CA ILE A 35 -25.19 19.89 41.93
C ILE A 35 -25.16 18.65 41.05
N VAL A 36 -26.28 17.96 40.87
CA VAL A 36 -26.37 16.77 40.01
C VAL A 36 -26.01 17.11 38.56
N VAL A 37 -26.56 18.20 38.01
CA VAL A 37 -26.24 18.65 36.65
C VAL A 37 -24.76 18.99 36.53
N PHE A 38 -24.19 19.70 37.51
CA PHE A 38 -22.76 20.01 37.54
C PHE A 38 -21.89 18.75 37.53
N VAL A 39 -22.21 17.75 38.36
CA VAL A 39 -21.50 16.47 38.41
C VAL A 39 -21.60 15.72 37.09
N LEU A 40 -22.77 15.70 36.44
CA LEU A 40 -22.95 15.06 35.14
C LEU A 40 -22.14 15.75 34.03
N LEU A 41 -22.09 17.08 34.03
CA LEU A 41 -21.27 17.84 33.08
C LEU A 41 -19.77 17.61 33.31
N ALA A 42 -19.32 17.61 34.57
CA ALA A 42 -17.94 17.32 34.92
C ALA A 42 -17.54 15.89 34.54
N TYR A 43 -18.41 14.91 34.80
CA TYR A 43 -18.23 13.52 34.40
C TYR A 43 -18.11 13.38 32.89
N LYS A 44 -19.02 14.01 32.13
CA LYS A 44 -18.98 14.01 30.67
C LYS A 44 -17.67 14.61 30.15
N PHE A 45 -17.27 15.77 30.66
CA PHE A 45 -16.02 16.43 30.26
C PHE A 45 -14.79 15.56 30.54
N PHE A 46 -14.76 14.86 31.67
CA PHE A 46 -13.68 13.94 32.02
C PHE A 46 -13.62 12.74 31.08
N ILE A 47 -14.77 12.12 30.77
CA ILE A 47 -14.85 10.99 29.83
C ILE A 47 -14.45 11.41 28.42
N ASP A 48 -14.94 12.55 27.92
CA ASP A 48 -14.59 13.07 26.60
C ASP A 48 -13.07 13.29 26.46
N ARG A 49 -12.42 13.79 27.53
CA ARG A 49 -10.96 13.94 27.58
C ARG A 49 -10.24 12.59 27.48
N ILE A 50 -10.67 11.58 28.24
CA ILE A 50 -10.08 10.24 28.22
C ILE A 50 -10.25 9.59 26.85
N ILE A 51 -11.46 9.68 26.26
CA ILE A 51 -11.75 9.12 24.93
C ILE A 51 -10.85 9.79 23.89
N LYS A 52 -10.70 11.12 23.95
CA LYS A 52 -9.83 11.85 23.02
C LYS A 52 -8.37 11.40 23.14
N GLU A 53 -7.87 11.21 24.35
CA GLU A 53 -6.50 10.73 24.58
C GLU A 53 -6.30 9.29 24.10
N LYS A 54 -7.25 8.40 24.39
CA LYS A 54 -7.24 7.01 23.89
C LYS A 54 -7.30 6.94 22.37
N ASN A 55 -8.12 7.78 21.73
CA ASN A 55 -8.19 7.86 20.28
C ASN A 55 -6.88 8.38 19.69
N ALA A 56 -6.28 9.42 20.27
CA ALA A 56 -4.98 9.94 19.83
C ALA A 56 -3.86 8.90 20.00
N GLN A 57 -3.85 8.14 21.10
CA GLN A 57 -2.91 7.03 21.31
C GLN A 57 -3.12 5.92 20.26
N HIS A 58 -4.36 5.54 19.99
CA HIS A 58 -4.68 4.52 19.00
C HIS A 58 -4.29 4.96 17.59
N GLU A 59 -4.54 6.23 17.22
CA GLU A 59 -4.10 6.79 15.94
C GLU A 59 -2.58 6.81 15.82
N ALA A 60 -1.87 7.20 16.88
CA ALA A 60 -0.41 7.17 16.92
C ALA A 60 0.14 5.75 16.77
N GLU A 61 -0.45 4.76 17.45
CA GLU A 61 -0.09 3.35 17.35
C GLU A 61 -0.31 2.81 15.93
N VAL A 62 -1.47 3.10 15.33
CA VAL A 62 -1.77 2.70 13.94
C VAL A 62 -0.79 3.34 12.95
N LEU A 63 -0.43 4.61 13.14
CA LEU A 63 0.57 5.29 12.32
C LEU A 63 1.96 4.69 12.51
N HIS A 64 2.34 4.34 13.74
CA HIS A 64 3.60 3.69 14.05
C HIS A 64 3.69 2.31 13.39
N GLN A 65 2.65 1.48 13.51
CA GLN A 65 2.58 0.17 12.84
C GLN A 65 2.66 0.30 11.32
N LYS A 66 1.96 1.28 10.73
CA LYS A 66 2.07 1.56 9.29
C LYS A 66 3.51 1.92 8.90
N ARG A 67 4.19 2.74 9.69
CA ARG A 67 5.60 3.11 9.45
C ARG A 67 6.52 1.90 9.48
N LEU A 68 6.41 1.04 10.51
CA LEU A 68 7.22 -0.17 10.63
C LEU A 68 7.03 -1.11 9.43
N VAL A 69 5.80 -1.30 8.98
CA VAL A 69 5.51 -2.11 7.78
C VAL A 69 6.18 -1.52 6.54
N LEU A 70 6.11 -0.19 6.36
CA LEU A 70 6.76 0.48 5.24
C LEU A 70 8.29 0.36 5.30
N GLU A 71 8.89 0.55 6.46
CA GLU A 71 10.33 0.39 6.68
C GLU A 71 10.78 -1.04 6.40
N ASN A 72 10.02 -2.04 6.85
CA ASN A 72 10.32 -3.44 6.58
C ASN A 72 10.27 -3.77 5.07
N ILE A 73 9.25 -3.26 4.36
CA ILE A 73 9.14 -3.40 2.90
C ILE A 73 10.33 -2.74 2.20
N LYS A 74 10.71 -1.53 2.62
CA LYS A 74 11.87 -0.82 2.05
C LYS A 74 13.16 -1.59 2.27
N ALA A 75 13.43 -2.02 3.50
CA ALA A 75 14.62 -2.81 3.84
C ALA A 75 14.66 -4.13 3.05
N GLN A 76 13.52 -4.80 2.88
CA GLN A 76 13.46 -6.02 2.07
C GLN A 76 13.75 -5.76 0.59
N GLU A 77 13.25 -4.67 0.01
CA GLU A 77 13.55 -4.30 -1.38
C GLU A 77 15.01 -3.85 -1.56
N GLU A 78 15.60 -3.15 -0.59
CA GLU A 78 17.02 -2.78 -0.61
C GLU A 78 17.91 -4.03 -0.55
N GLU A 79 17.58 -5.00 0.29
CA GLU A 79 18.32 -6.25 0.38
C GLU A 79 18.18 -7.07 -0.91
N ARG A 80 16.97 -7.13 -1.47
CA ARG A 80 16.74 -7.72 -2.80
C ARG A 80 17.54 -7.03 -3.90
N LYS A 81 17.61 -5.69 -3.89
CA LYS A 81 18.45 -4.90 -4.80
C LYS A 81 19.92 -5.29 -4.63
N ARG A 82 20.42 -5.33 -3.39
CA ARG A 82 21.81 -5.69 -3.06
C ARG A 82 22.17 -7.07 -3.61
N ILE A 83 21.34 -8.09 -3.35
CA ILE A 83 21.57 -9.45 -3.83
C ILE A 83 21.51 -9.51 -5.36
N ALA A 84 20.51 -8.86 -5.98
CA ALA A 84 20.36 -8.86 -7.43
C ALA A 84 21.56 -8.23 -8.15
N VAL A 85 22.05 -7.09 -7.65
CA VAL A 85 23.25 -6.41 -8.16
C VAL A 85 24.48 -7.29 -7.97
N MET A 86 24.66 -7.90 -6.79
CA MET A 86 25.76 -8.82 -6.54
C MET A 86 25.76 -10.01 -7.51
N ILE A 87 24.60 -10.62 -7.78
CA ILE A 87 24.50 -11.71 -8.75
C ILE A 87 24.81 -11.22 -10.17
N HIS A 88 24.28 -10.07 -10.58
CA HIS A 88 24.51 -9.51 -11.91
C HIS A 88 26.00 -9.22 -12.13
N ASP A 89 26.61 -8.53 -11.17
CA ASP A 89 27.96 -8.00 -11.29
C ASP A 89 29.05 -9.04 -11.00
N ASP A 90 28.84 -9.94 -10.04
CA ASP A 90 29.86 -10.94 -9.69
C ASP A 90 29.69 -12.20 -10.55
N ILE A 91 28.52 -12.83 -10.50
CA ILE A 91 28.29 -14.09 -11.22
C ILE A 91 28.14 -13.83 -12.72
N GLY A 92 27.29 -12.88 -13.13
CA GLY A 92 27.05 -12.57 -14.54
C GLY A 92 28.32 -12.16 -15.29
N ASN A 93 29.11 -11.25 -14.72
CA ASN A 93 30.34 -10.80 -15.38
C ASN A 93 31.43 -11.88 -15.42
N ARG A 94 31.60 -12.68 -14.35
CA ARG A 94 32.56 -13.81 -14.37
C ARG A 94 32.21 -14.82 -15.44
N LEU A 95 30.93 -15.14 -15.59
CA LEU A 95 30.48 -16.06 -16.63
C LEU A 95 30.72 -15.48 -18.04
N ASN A 96 30.49 -14.17 -18.22
CA ASN A 96 30.82 -13.50 -19.49
C ASN A 96 32.33 -13.56 -19.80
N ILE A 97 33.20 -13.27 -18.84
CA ILE A 97 34.66 -13.33 -19.01
C ILE A 97 35.10 -14.75 -19.39
N LEU A 98 34.61 -15.75 -18.67
CA LEU A 98 34.93 -17.15 -18.98
C LEU A 98 34.40 -17.58 -20.35
N SER A 99 33.21 -17.10 -20.77
CA SER A 99 32.70 -17.32 -22.13
C SER A 99 33.62 -16.69 -23.19
N LEU A 100 34.13 -15.47 -22.95
CA LEU A 100 35.10 -14.83 -23.84
C LEU A 100 36.42 -15.60 -23.92
N TRP A 101 36.96 -16.06 -22.77
CA TRP A 101 38.18 -16.87 -22.75
C TRP A 101 38.00 -18.18 -23.51
N LEU A 102 36.89 -18.89 -23.28
CA LEU A 102 36.57 -20.12 -24.01
C LEU A 102 36.50 -19.88 -25.52
N ASN A 103 35.86 -18.78 -25.95
CA ASN A 103 35.77 -18.42 -27.36
C ASN A 103 37.14 -18.10 -27.98
N ASN A 104 38.08 -17.57 -27.19
CA ASN A 104 39.43 -17.21 -27.63
C ASN A 104 40.47 -18.35 -27.54
N LEU A 105 40.13 -19.50 -26.94
CA LEU A 105 41.02 -20.68 -26.92
C LEU A 105 41.10 -21.31 -28.32
N ASP A 106 42.33 -21.53 -28.79
CA ASP A 106 42.65 -22.27 -30.02
C ASP A 106 42.55 -23.78 -29.74
N THR A 107 41.33 -24.31 -29.81
CA THR A 107 41.05 -25.73 -29.55
C THR A 107 41.29 -26.54 -30.81
N LYS A 108 42.54 -26.88 -31.11
CA LYS A 108 42.87 -27.85 -32.16
C LYS A 108 42.23 -29.20 -31.84
N GLY A 109 41.09 -29.50 -32.46
CA GLY A 109 40.48 -30.84 -32.50
C GLY A 109 39.19 -31.06 -31.71
N ASP A 110 38.66 -30.07 -30.97
CA ASP A 110 37.51 -30.30 -30.06
C ASP A 110 36.42 -29.21 -30.12
N GLU A 111 36.05 -28.80 -31.34
CA GLU A 111 34.99 -27.79 -31.57
C GLU A 111 33.65 -28.16 -30.93
N LEU A 112 33.32 -29.46 -30.85
CA LEU A 112 32.07 -29.92 -30.23
C LEU A 112 32.04 -29.64 -28.72
N ILE A 113 33.16 -29.88 -28.02
CA ILE A 113 33.29 -29.61 -26.58
C ILE A 113 33.23 -28.11 -26.34
N LYS A 114 33.95 -27.31 -27.12
CA LYS A 114 33.93 -25.84 -27.04
C LYS A 114 32.51 -25.29 -27.24
N LYS A 115 31.77 -25.79 -28.23
CA LYS A 115 30.38 -25.41 -28.50
C LYS A 115 29.45 -25.77 -27.35
N ASN A 116 29.59 -26.97 -26.78
CA ASN A 116 28.79 -27.41 -25.64
C ASN A 116 29.05 -26.57 -24.38
N ILE A 117 30.31 -26.29 -24.05
CA ILE A 117 30.68 -25.46 -22.90
C ILE A 117 30.18 -24.02 -23.12
N SER A 118 30.37 -23.45 -24.31
CA SER A 118 29.87 -22.11 -24.62
C SER A 118 28.34 -22.03 -24.51
N GLY A 119 27.62 -23.06 -24.94
CA GLY A 119 26.16 -23.15 -24.81
C GLY A 119 25.71 -23.22 -23.35
N GLN A 120 26.36 -24.06 -22.53
CA GLN A 120 26.12 -24.11 -21.09
C GLN A 120 26.42 -22.77 -20.42
N MET A 121 27.47 -22.08 -20.86
CA MET A 121 27.84 -20.79 -20.30
C MET A 121 26.82 -19.70 -20.60
N SER A 122 26.34 -19.65 -21.85
CA SER A 122 25.23 -18.77 -22.23
C SER A 122 24.00 -19.05 -21.37
N SER A 123 23.65 -20.32 -21.19
CA SER A 123 22.51 -20.71 -20.35
C SER A 123 22.67 -20.30 -18.89
N LEU A 124 23.89 -20.35 -18.33
CA LEU A 124 24.19 -19.90 -16.97
C LEU A 124 24.13 -18.38 -16.85
N ILE A 125 24.62 -17.64 -17.85
CA ILE A 125 24.50 -16.17 -17.91
C ILE A 125 23.03 -15.77 -17.91
N ASP A 126 22.22 -16.41 -18.76
CA ASP A 126 20.79 -16.13 -18.86
C ASP A 126 20.05 -16.51 -17.57
N SER A 127 20.45 -17.60 -16.91
CA SER A 127 19.91 -18.00 -15.60
C SER A 127 20.26 -17.00 -14.50
N ALA A 128 21.52 -16.54 -14.44
CA ALA A 128 21.97 -15.55 -13.46
C ALA A 128 21.25 -14.20 -13.65
N ARG A 129 21.10 -13.76 -14.91
CA ARG A 129 20.30 -12.57 -15.26
C ARG A 129 18.85 -12.76 -14.86
N SER A 130 18.23 -13.88 -15.20
CA SER A 130 16.84 -14.18 -14.84
C SER A 130 16.62 -14.16 -13.33
N ILE A 131 17.53 -14.77 -12.55
CA ILE A 131 17.49 -14.74 -11.08
C ILE A 131 17.62 -13.30 -10.58
N SER A 132 18.61 -12.54 -11.07
CA SER A 132 18.81 -11.14 -10.71
C SER A 132 17.57 -10.30 -10.99
N HIS A 133 17.00 -10.37 -12.19
CA HIS A 133 15.75 -9.68 -12.57
C HIS A 133 14.53 -10.12 -11.75
N SER A 134 14.46 -11.40 -11.36
CA SER A 134 13.40 -11.90 -10.47
C SER A 134 13.54 -11.31 -9.06
N LEU A 135 14.77 -11.10 -8.60
CA LEU A 135 15.09 -10.55 -7.29
C LEU A 135 14.92 -9.04 -7.24
N TYR A 136 15.31 -8.28 -8.25
CA TYR A 136 15.13 -6.83 -8.38
C TYR A 136 15.21 -6.43 -9.86
N PRO A 137 14.42 -5.45 -10.34
CA PRO A 137 14.55 -4.97 -11.70
C PRO A 137 15.85 -4.17 -11.89
N VAL A 138 16.98 -4.87 -11.98
CA VAL A 138 18.31 -4.29 -12.22
C VAL A 138 18.24 -3.54 -13.55
N ASN A 139 18.77 -2.32 -13.58
CA ASN A 139 18.72 -1.35 -14.69
C ASN A 139 17.41 -0.57 -14.88
N LEU A 140 16.35 -0.79 -14.10
CA LEU A 140 15.15 0.04 -14.21
C LEU A 140 15.42 1.52 -13.91
N GLU A 141 16.37 1.82 -13.01
CA GLU A 141 16.76 3.18 -12.66
C GLU A 141 17.44 3.95 -13.81
N SER A 142 18.19 3.24 -14.66
CA SER A 142 18.91 3.78 -15.80
C SER A 142 18.07 3.77 -17.08
N VAL A 143 17.31 2.70 -17.32
CA VAL A 143 16.49 2.50 -18.52
C VAL A 143 15.12 3.19 -18.41
N GLY A 144 14.55 3.26 -17.20
CA GLY A 144 13.24 3.85 -16.93
C GLY A 144 12.08 2.86 -17.10
N LEU A 145 10.98 3.11 -16.38
CA LEU A 145 9.83 2.21 -16.27
C LEU A 145 9.27 1.72 -17.61
N VAL A 146 9.03 2.62 -18.57
CA VAL A 146 8.33 2.28 -19.82
C VAL A 146 9.13 1.30 -20.67
N LEU A 147 10.40 1.62 -20.94
CA LEU A 147 11.30 0.75 -21.69
C LEU A 147 11.51 -0.60 -20.98
N TYR A 148 11.54 -0.60 -19.64
CA TYR A 148 11.67 -1.82 -18.86
C TYR A 148 10.42 -2.72 -18.95
N ILE A 149 9.23 -2.14 -19.07
CA ILE A 149 8.00 -2.90 -19.35
C ILE A 149 8.02 -3.46 -20.77
N GLU A 150 8.53 -2.71 -21.75
CA GLU A 150 8.68 -3.22 -23.12
C GLU A 150 9.63 -4.43 -23.18
N GLU A 151 10.72 -4.42 -22.41
CA GLU A 151 11.60 -5.58 -22.25
C GLU A 151 10.86 -6.79 -21.66
N LEU A 152 10.06 -6.58 -20.60
CA LEU A 152 9.21 -7.63 -20.03
C LEU A 152 8.24 -8.19 -21.09
N ILE A 153 7.64 -7.34 -21.91
CA ILE A 153 6.72 -7.73 -22.98
C ILE A 153 7.45 -8.58 -24.03
N ASN A 154 8.63 -8.17 -24.46
CA ASN A 154 9.45 -8.90 -25.41
C ASN A 154 9.82 -10.29 -24.88
N ASN A 155 10.21 -10.39 -23.60
CA ASN A 155 10.53 -11.66 -22.94
C ASN A 155 9.33 -12.61 -22.84
N LEU A 156 8.10 -12.08 -22.90
CA LEU A 156 6.86 -12.85 -22.81
C LEU A 156 6.12 -12.99 -24.14
N ALA A 157 6.64 -12.44 -25.24
CA ALA A 157 5.97 -12.40 -26.54
C ALA A 157 5.57 -13.79 -27.07
N ASN A 158 6.35 -14.83 -26.76
CA ASN A 158 6.06 -16.21 -27.16
C ASN A 158 5.02 -16.91 -26.27
N ARG A 159 4.61 -16.30 -25.15
CA ARG A 159 3.72 -16.90 -24.15
C ARG A 159 2.35 -16.23 -24.12
N VAL A 160 2.29 -14.91 -24.28
CA VAL A 160 1.05 -14.14 -24.24
C VAL A 160 1.21 -12.85 -25.03
N ASN A 161 0.14 -12.40 -25.70
CA ASN A 161 0.14 -11.12 -26.40
C ASN A 161 -0.12 -9.97 -25.42
N ILE A 162 0.84 -9.07 -25.24
CA ILE A 162 0.70 -7.92 -24.33
C ILE A 162 0.70 -6.63 -25.14
N SER A 163 -0.34 -5.81 -24.95
CA SER A 163 -0.41 -4.46 -25.51
C SER A 163 -0.12 -3.42 -24.43
N LEU A 164 0.91 -2.62 -24.66
CA LEU A 164 1.24 -1.46 -23.83
C LEU A 164 0.75 -0.18 -24.51
N THR A 165 0.03 0.64 -23.76
CA THR A 165 -0.34 2.00 -24.18
C THR A 165 0.08 2.98 -23.10
N VAL A 166 0.95 3.91 -23.45
CA VAL A 166 1.45 4.95 -22.54
C VAL A 166 0.99 6.32 -23.04
N SER A 167 0.53 7.18 -22.13
CA SER A 167 0.26 8.58 -22.46
C SER A 167 1.53 9.28 -22.94
N SER A 168 1.43 10.12 -23.96
CA SER A 168 2.57 10.80 -24.63
C SER A 168 3.40 11.76 -23.75
N LYS A 169 3.06 11.95 -22.47
CA LYS A 169 3.73 12.82 -21.51
C LYS A 169 4.13 12.08 -20.23
N PHE A 170 4.58 10.83 -20.34
CA PHE A 170 5.09 10.11 -19.18
C PHE A 170 6.40 10.76 -18.70
N GLU A 171 6.42 11.23 -17.46
CA GLU A 171 7.60 11.81 -16.82
C GLU A 171 8.21 10.82 -15.82
N LYS A 172 9.55 10.84 -15.71
CA LYS A 172 10.29 10.02 -14.73
C LYS A 172 9.76 10.29 -13.33
N LYS A 173 9.48 9.22 -12.57
CA LYS A 173 8.98 9.31 -11.19
C LYS A 173 10.08 8.92 -10.21
N ASN A 174 9.76 9.06 -8.92
CA ASN A 174 10.58 8.49 -7.86
C ASN A 174 10.83 6.99 -8.15
N ILE A 175 12.11 6.57 -8.12
CA ILE A 175 12.51 5.20 -8.43
C ILE A 175 11.75 4.15 -7.62
N PHE A 176 11.42 4.45 -6.37
CA PHE A 176 10.59 3.58 -5.54
C PHE A 176 9.23 3.30 -6.19
N ILE A 177 8.54 4.34 -6.68
CA ILE A 177 7.24 4.20 -7.36
C ILE A 177 7.38 3.37 -8.63
N GLU A 178 8.39 3.66 -9.47
CA GLU A 178 8.59 2.92 -10.71
C GLU A 178 8.87 1.43 -10.46
N VAL A 179 9.71 1.11 -9.48
CA VAL A 179 9.96 -0.27 -9.05
C VAL A 179 8.67 -0.95 -8.59
N GLN A 180 7.88 -0.31 -7.73
CA GLN A 180 6.63 -0.91 -7.25
C GLN A 180 5.62 -1.13 -8.38
N VAL A 181 5.47 -0.17 -9.31
CA VAL A 181 4.60 -0.31 -10.48
C VAL A 181 5.05 -1.47 -11.37
N TYR A 182 6.33 -1.56 -11.68
CA TYR A 182 6.88 -2.67 -12.46
C TYR A 182 6.60 -4.02 -11.79
N ARG A 183 6.82 -4.13 -10.48
CA ARG A 183 6.54 -5.36 -9.72
C ARG A 183 5.09 -5.77 -9.74
N ILE A 184 4.17 -4.80 -9.67
CA ILE A 184 2.74 -5.09 -9.77
C ILE A 184 2.42 -5.64 -11.16
N ILE A 185 2.98 -5.05 -12.23
CA ILE A 185 2.82 -5.55 -13.60
C ILE A 185 3.40 -6.95 -13.76
N GLN A 186 4.60 -7.19 -13.22
CA GLN A 186 5.28 -8.49 -13.24
C GLN A 186 4.45 -9.57 -12.53
N GLU A 187 3.97 -9.29 -11.32
CA GLU A 187 3.17 -10.22 -10.53
C GLU A 187 1.81 -10.49 -11.19
N PHE A 188 1.15 -9.44 -11.69
CA PHE A 188 -0.12 -9.59 -12.42
C PHE A 188 0.06 -10.49 -13.65
N THR A 189 1.07 -10.22 -14.47
CA THR A 189 1.35 -10.98 -15.69
C THR A 189 1.71 -12.44 -15.37
N THR A 190 2.47 -12.65 -14.29
CA THR A 190 2.82 -13.99 -13.80
C THR A 190 1.57 -14.76 -13.36
N ASN A 191 0.66 -14.11 -12.64
CA ASN A 191 -0.59 -14.72 -12.20
C ASN A 191 -1.49 -15.08 -13.39
N VAL A 192 -1.57 -14.20 -14.39
CA VAL A 192 -2.30 -14.45 -15.64
C VAL A 192 -1.75 -15.69 -16.35
N LEU A 193 -0.44 -15.78 -16.55
CA LEU A 193 0.21 -16.91 -17.22
C LEU A 193 0.03 -18.24 -16.47
N LYS A 194 -0.07 -18.22 -15.15
CA LYS A 194 -0.22 -19.43 -14.33
C LYS A 194 -1.67 -19.90 -14.18
N HIS A 195 -2.64 -19.00 -14.21
CA HIS A 195 -3.98 -19.30 -13.68
C HIS A 195 -5.15 -18.90 -14.56
N SER A 196 -4.97 -18.09 -15.60
CA SER A 196 -6.11 -17.49 -16.32
C SER A 196 -6.36 -18.04 -17.71
N GLU A 197 -5.42 -18.80 -18.30
CA GLU A 197 -5.49 -19.21 -19.72
C GLU A 197 -5.70 -18.02 -20.70
N ALA A 198 -5.37 -16.80 -20.27
CA ALA A 198 -5.55 -15.61 -21.09
C ALA A 198 -4.66 -15.65 -22.34
N THR A 199 -5.19 -15.17 -23.45
CA THR A 199 -4.45 -15.01 -24.71
C THR A 199 -3.93 -13.58 -24.88
N ARG A 200 -4.46 -12.63 -24.13
CA ARG A 200 -4.10 -11.21 -24.23
C ARG A 200 -4.11 -10.48 -22.89
N ILE A 201 -3.14 -9.59 -22.72
CA ILE A 201 -3.03 -8.63 -21.61
C ILE A 201 -3.00 -7.22 -22.20
N TRP A 202 -3.63 -6.27 -21.52
CA TRP A 202 -3.54 -4.85 -21.82
C TRP A 202 -2.99 -4.10 -20.61
N ILE A 203 -1.99 -3.27 -20.84
CA ILE A 203 -1.38 -2.37 -19.87
C ILE A 203 -1.59 -0.95 -20.38
N TYR A 204 -2.29 -0.12 -19.60
CA TYR A 204 -2.47 1.29 -19.87
C TYR A 204 -1.81 2.10 -18.76
N ILE A 205 -0.89 2.98 -19.13
CA ILE A 205 -0.22 3.90 -18.22
C ILE A 205 -0.58 5.32 -18.65
N LYS A 206 -1.23 6.06 -17.76
CA LYS A 206 -1.59 7.45 -17.98
C LYS A 206 -0.98 8.31 -16.89
N ASP A 207 -0.06 9.16 -17.29
CA ASP A 207 0.53 10.18 -16.45
C ASP A 207 -0.22 11.51 -16.61
N ASN A 208 -0.49 12.18 -15.50
CA ASN A 208 -1.00 13.54 -15.47
C ASN A 208 -0.47 14.24 -14.22
N GLN A 209 -0.56 15.57 -14.20
CA GLN A 209 -0.03 16.41 -13.12
C GLN A 209 -0.46 16.01 -11.70
N LYS A 210 -1.61 15.34 -11.53
CA LYS A 210 -2.14 14.98 -10.20
C LYS A 210 -1.92 13.52 -9.82
N ASN A 211 -1.80 12.63 -10.80
CA ASN A 211 -1.73 11.19 -10.54
C ASN A 211 -1.16 10.41 -11.72
N LEU A 212 -0.44 9.34 -11.37
CA LEU A 212 -0.11 8.26 -12.27
C LEU A 212 -1.21 7.18 -12.17
N SER A 213 -1.89 6.93 -13.28
CA SER A 213 -2.91 5.88 -13.38
C SER A 213 -2.37 4.69 -14.15
N VAL A 214 -2.45 3.50 -13.57
CA VAL A 214 -2.03 2.23 -14.19
C VAL A 214 -3.24 1.30 -14.23
N ILE A 215 -3.59 0.83 -15.42
CA ILE A 215 -4.67 -0.15 -15.62
C ILE A 215 -4.08 -1.38 -16.28
N ILE A 216 -4.27 -2.53 -15.66
CA ILE A 216 -3.81 -3.82 -16.18
C ILE A 216 -5.03 -4.72 -16.27
N SER A 217 -5.23 -5.36 -17.42
CA SER A 217 -6.31 -6.32 -17.59
C SER A 217 -5.94 -7.47 -18.51
N ASP A 218 -6.58 -8.62 -18.30
CA ASP A 218 -6.46 -9.81 -19.14
C ASP A 218 -7.84 -10.23 -19.69
N ASN A 219 -7.86 -11.18 -20.62
CA ASN A 219 -9.07 -11.79 -21.17
C ASN A 219 -9.28 -13.25 -20.75
N GLY A 220 -8.61 -13.71 -19.70
CA GLY A 220 -8.67 -15.08 -19.24
C GLY A 220 -9.89 -15.40 -18.38
N GLN A 221 -9.81 -16.51 -17.67
CA GLN A 221 -10.77 -16.87 -16.64
C GLN A 221 -10.66 -15.90 -15.47
N SER A 222 -11.80 -15.32 -15.08
CA SER A 222 -11.88 -14.46 -13.90
C SER A 222 -11.71 -15.29 -12.64
N PHE A 223 -10.92 -14.81 -11.68
CA PHE A 223 -10.91 -15.38 -10.34
C PHE A 223 -11.96 -14.70 -9.45
N GLU A 224 -12.56 -15.44 -8.52
CA GLU A 224 -13.36 -14.84 -7.46
C GLU A 224 -12.44 -14.08 -6.51
N TYR A 225 -12.44 -12.75 -6.60
CA TYR A 225 -11.56 -11.89 -5.80
C TYR A 225 -11.71 -12.17 -4.29
N GLU A 226 -12.93 -12.39 -3.80
CA GLU A 226 -13.19 -12.69 -2.39
C GLU A 226 -12.69 -14.08 -1.96
N ALA A 227 -12.68 -15.08 -2.86
CA ALA A 227 -12.12 -16.40 -2.58
C ALA A 227 -10.59 -16.42 -2.64
N VAL A 228 -9.99 -15.62 -3.53
CA VAL A 228 -8.54 -15.60 -3.82
C VAL A 228 -7.77 -14.51 -3.05
N LYS A 229 -8.45 -13.63 -2.30
CA LYS A 229 -7.83 -12.63 -1.40
C LYS A 229 -6.83 -13.22 -0.40
N LYS A 230 -6.85 -14.54 -0.20
CA LYS A 230 -5.91 -15.29 0.64
C LYS A 230 -4.59 -15.66 -0.07
N GLY A 231 -4.53 -15.61 -1.40
CA GLY A 231 -3.34 -15.92 -2.19
C GLY A 231 -2.22 -14.91 -1.99
N MET A 232 -0.97 -15.39 -1.94
CA MET A 232 0.20 -14.54 -1.69
C MET A 232 0.40 -13.47 -2.77
N GLY A 233 0.07 -13.75 -4.04
CA GLY A 233 0.27 -12.81 -5.15
C GLY A 233 -0.58 -11.54 -5.04
N ILE A 234 -1.88 -11.67 -4.71
CA ILE A 234 -2.77 -10.51 -4.52
C ILE A 234 -2.34 -9.70 -3.29
N LYS A 235 -1.98 -10.37 -2.19
CA LYS A 235 -1.46 -9.70 -0.98
C LYS A 235 -0.19 -8.90 -1.27
N ASN A 236 0.70 -9.46 -2.09
CA ASN A 236 1.91 -8.76 -2.52
C ASN A 236 1.56 -7.51 -3.33
N ILE A 237 0.65 -7.61 -4.32
CA ILE A 237 0.18 -6.47 -5.10
C ILE A 237 -0.43 -5.39 -4.20
N GLU A 238 -1.33 -5.75 -3.28
CA GLU A 238 -1.98 -4.82 -2.37
C GLU A 238 -0.99 -4.13 -1.42
N SER A 239 -0.02 -4.89 -0.89
CA SER A 239 1.05 -4.34 -0.04
C SER A 239 1.88 -3.29 -0.78
N ARG A 240 2.23 -3.56 -2.05
CA ARG A 240 2.97 -2.61 -2.91
C ARG A 240 2.15 -1.37 -3.26
N ILE A 241 0.86 -1.53 -3.52
CA ILE A 241 -0.05 -0.39 -3.74
C ILE A 241 -0.13 0.49 -2.48
N LYS A 242 -0.28 -0.15 -1.31
CA LYS A 242 -0.31 0.54 -0.02
C LYS A 242 1.00 1.27 0.27
N SER A 243 2.15 0.70 -0.09
CA SER A 243 3.45 1.33 0.14
C SER A 243 3.68 2.61 -0.66
N MET A 244 2.95 2.78 -1.77
CA MET A 244 2.94 4.01 -2.58
C MET A 244 1.83 5.01 -2.18
N ASN A 245 1.10 4.76 -1.08
CA ASN A 245 -0.11 5.52 -0.73
C ASN A 245 -1.12 5.62 -1.91
N ALA A 246 -1.20 4.57 -2.72
CA ALA A 246 -2.04 4.53 -3.90
C ALA A 246 -3.41 3.91 -3.63
N LEU A 247 -4.40 4.30 -4.42
CA LEU A 247 -5.73 3.69 -4.43
C LEU A 247 -5.79 2.61 -5.50
N HIS A 248 -6.56 1.56 -5.25
CA HIS A 248 -6.80 0.53 -6.25
C HIS A 248 -8.24 0.02 -6.26
N LYS A 249 -8.61 -0.58 -7.38
CA LYS A 249 -9.89 -1.26 -7.55
C LYS A 249 -9.72 -2.45 -8.49
N TRP A 250 -10.14 -3.62 -8.01
CA TRP A 250 -10.32 -4.79 -8.84
C TRP A 250 -11.70 -4.75 -9.50
N LYS A 251 -11.74 -5.08 -10.79
CA LYS A 251 -12.96 -5.30 -11.57
C LYS A 251 -12.84 -6.67 -12.21
N ASN A 252 -13.53 -7.63 -11.64
CA ASN A 252 -13.65 -8.96 -12.21
C ASN A 252 -15.08 -9.08 -12.75
N VAL A 253 -15.20 -9.44 -14.03
CA VAL A 253 -16.48 -9.83 -14.61
C VAL A 253 -16.35 -11.31 -14.91
N LEU A 254 -17.28 -12.11 -14.39
CA LEU A 254 -17.27 -13.56 -14.57
C LEU A 254 -17.09 -13.90 -16.06
N ASN A 255 -16.07 -14.69 -16.39
CA ASN A 255 -15.72 -15.11 -17.76
C ASN A 255 -15.28 -13.98 -18.72
N LYS A 256 -14.78 -12.84 -18.21
CA LYS A 256 -14.18 -11.76 -19.04
C LYS A 256 -12.82 -11.25 -18.54
N GLY A 257 -12.09 -12.11 -17.82
CA GLY A 257 -10.78 -11.79 -17.26
C GLY A 257 -10.81 -10.92 -16.01
N SER A 258 -9.63 -10.48 -15.63
CA SER A 258 -9.40 -9.65 -14.45
C SER A 258 -8.95 -8.24 -14.86
N ARG A 259 -9.31 -7.24 -14.07
CA ARG A 259 -8.82 -5.87 -14.28
C ARG A 259 -8.44 -5.22 -12.96
N LEU A 260 -7.20 -4.76 -12.88
CA LEU A 260 -6.68 -3.96 -11.79
C LEU A 260 -6.53 -2.51 -12.23
N ILE A 261 -7.14 -1.60 -11.48
CA ILE A 261 -7.03 -0.15 -11.68
C ILE A 261 -6.27 0.41 -10.49
N ILE A 262 -5.19 1.16 -10.73
CA ILE A 262 -4.34 1.75 -9.70
C ILE A 262 -4.23 3.24 -9.97
N LYS A 263 -4.35 4.06 -8.92
CA LYS A 263 -4.18 5.51 -8.98
C LYS A 263 -3.19 5.94 -7.90
N ILE A 264 -2.02 6.38 -8.34
CA ILE A 264 -0.90 6.79 -7.49
C ILE A 264 -0.89 8.32 -7.47
N PRO A 265 -0.97 8.98 -6.31
CA PRO A 265 -0.90 10.44 -6.23
C PRO A 265 0.51 10.93 -6.59
N CYS A 266 0.60 11.94 -7.46
CA CYS A 266 1.85 12.65 -7.73
C CYS A 266 1.99 13.79 -6.71
N ASN A 267 2.26 13.45 -5.44
CA ASN A 267 2.60 14.46 -4.44
C ASN A 267 4.13 14.56 -4.32
N ASP A 268 4.66 15.78 -4.49
CA ASP A 268 6.09 16.15 -4.35
C ASP A 268 6.65 16.02 -2.92
N GLU A 269 5.92 15.44 -1.97
CA GLU A 269 6.34 15.39 -0.56
C GLU A 269 7.45 14.36 -0.28
N SER A 270 7.77 13.47 -1.23
CA SER A 270 8.93 12.55 -1.09
C SER A 270 10.29 13.20 -1.40
N ALA A 271 10.30 14.46 -1.89
CA ALA A 271 11.54 15.20 -2.18
C ALA A 271 12.07 16.01 -0.97
N ASN A 272 11.28 16.19 0.10
CA ASN A 272 11.60 17.12 1.20
C ASN A 272 12.13 16.46 2.49
N GLN A 273 12.58 15.20 2.46
CA GLN A 273 13.16 14.52 3.63
C GLN A 273 14.69 14.30 3.57
N ASN A 274 15.37 14.70 2.48
CA ASN A 274 16.82 14.56 2.34
C ASN A 274 17.61 15.89 2.44
N SER A 275 16.99 16.98 2.87
CA SER A 275 17.64 18.28 3.09
C SER A 275 17.76 18.67 4.57
N ALA A 276 17.50 17.72 5.48
CA ALA A 276 17.78 17.85 6.90
C ALA A 276 18.46 16.57 7.42
N ASN A 277 19.74 16.42 7.06
CA ASN A 277 20.79 15.80 7.87
C ASN A 277 22.14 15.93 7.16
#